data_AF-U2RDM4-F1
#
_entry.id   AF-U2RDM4-F1
#
_cell.length_a   1.000
_cell.length_b   1.000
_cell.length_c   1.000
_cell.angle_alpha   90.00
_cell.angle_beta   90.00
_cell.angle_gamma   90.00
#
_symmetry.space_group_name_H-M   'P 1'
#
loop_
_entity.id
_entity.type
_entity.pdbx_description
1 polymer ?
#
loop_
_entity_poly.entity_id
_entity_poly.type
_entity_poly.pdbx_seq_one_letter_code
_entity_poly.pdbx_strand_id
1 'polypeptide(L)' 'MDENVLERIKARLLSGIKVNDSDFNFMKLNANLFKNIKFIKKRKAKRKWQTPKS' A
#
# COMPACT_ATOMS: atom_id res chain seq x y z
N MET A 1 -13.89 16.91 5.41
CA MET A 1 -13.32 15.69 4.81
C MET A 1 -14.33 14.59 5.05
N ASP A 2 -14.80 13.90 4.02
CA ASP A 2 -15.76 12.80 4.22
C ASP A 2 -15.08 11.71 5.07
N GLU A 3 -15.39 11.68 6.36
CA GLU A 3 -14.83 10.73 7.34
C GLU A 3 -14.97 9.29 6.86
N ASN A 4 -16.03 9.03 6.10
CA ASN A 4 -16.33 7.75 5.46
C ASN A 4 -15.22 7.28 4.50
N VAL A 5 -14.58 8.19 3.75
CA VAL A 5 -13.50 7.83 2.81
C VAL A 5 -12.22 7.44 3.56
N LEU A 6 -11.88 8.22 4.59
CA LEU A 6 -10.69 7.97 5.41
C LEU A 6 -10.80 6.63 6.16
N GLU A 7 -11.94 6.38 6.81
CA GLU A 7 -12.22 5.12 7.52
C GLU A 7 -12.17 3.92 6.56
N ARG A 8 -12.75 4.05 5.37
CA ARG A 8 -12.75 2.97 4.37
C ARG A 8 -11.34 2.63 3.87
N ILE A 9 -10.48 3.64 3.67
CA ILE A 9 -9.08 3.44 3.27
C ILE A 9 -8.30 2.80 4.42
N LYS A 10 -8.48 3.27 5.66
CA LYS A 10 -7.83 2.67 6.84
C LYS A 10 -8.22 1.19 7.01
N ALA A 11 -9.50 0.86 6.90
CA ALA A 11 -9.97 -0.53 6.99
C ALA A 11 -9.33 -1.43 5.93
N ARG A 12 -9.25 -0.95 4.67
CA ARG A 12 -8.57 -1.67 3.57
C ARG A 12 -7.08 -1.90 3.86
N LEU A 13 -6.38 -0.87 4.34
CA LEU A 13 -4.97 -0.97 4.69
C LEU A 13 -4.73 -1.96 5.84
N LEU A 14 -5.58 -1.93 6.88
CA LEU A 14 -5.51 -2.87 8.00
C LEU A 14 -5.77 -4.32 7.56
N SER A 15 -6.70 -4.52 6.61
CA SER A 15 -6.96 -5.84 6.01
C SER A 15 -5.85 -6.31 5.05
N GLY A 16 -4.86 -5.47 4.74
CA GLY A 16 -3.79 -5.80 3.79
C GLY A 16 -4.24 -5.88 2.34
N ILE A 17 -5.43 -5.35 2.01
CA ILE A 17 -5.97 -5.32 0.66
C ILE A 17 -5.26 -4.22 -0.14
N LYS A 18 -5.01 -4.48 -1.43
CA LYS A 18 -4.45 -3.48 -2.34
C LYS A 18 -5.40 -2.29 -2.46
N VAL A 19 -4.92 -1.10 -2.12
CA VAL A 19 -5.63 0.16 -2.32
C VAL A 19 -5.77 0.48 -3.81
N ASN A 20 -6.89 1.10 -4.18
CA ASN A 20 -7.15 1.54 -5.55
C ASN A 20 -6.33 2.80 -5.88
N ASP A 21 -6.14 3.11 -7.17
CA ASP A 21 -5.34 4.28 -7.58
C ASP A 21 -5.97 5.61 -7.13
N SER A 22 -7.30 5.67 -7.06
CA SER A 22 -8.04 6.81 -6.48
C SER A 22 -7.69 7.03 -5.00
N ASP A 23 -7.70 5.95 -4.23
CA ASP A 23 -7.41 5.97 -2.79
C ASP A 23 -5.95 6.36 -2.57
N PHE A 24 -5.04 5.87 -3.42
CA PHE A 24 -3.63 6.23 -3.39
C PHE A 24 -3.39 7.72 -3.67
N ASN A 25 -4.05 8.29 -4.68
CA ASN A 25 -3.96 9.73 -4.97
C ASN A 25 -4.48 10.58 -3.80
N PHE A 26 -5.58 10.16 -3.16
CA PHE A 26 -6.09 10.81 -1.96
C PHE A 26 -5.09 10.77 -0.80
N MET A 27 -4.49 9.60 -0.55
CA MET A 27 -3.46 9.43 0.47
C MET A 27 -2.23 10.31 0.19
N LYS A 28 -1.84 10.44 -1.08
CA LYS A 28 -0.70 11.26 -1.51
C LYS A 28 -0.93 12.74 -1.23
N LEU A 29 -2.13 13.25 -1.54
CA LEU A 29 -2.49 14.65 -1.25
C LEU A 29 -2.61 14.90 0.26
N ASN A 30 -3.03 13.89 1.03
CA ASN A 30 -3.29 13.99 2.46
C ASN A 30 -2.31 13.18 3.32
N ALA A 31 -1.02 13.19 2.97
CA ALA A 31 0.00 12.35 3.60
C ALA A 31 0.07 12.49 5.14
N ASN A 32 -0.24 13.69 5.66
CA ASN A 32 -0.26 13.99 7.10
C ASN A 32 -1.23 13.09 7.90
N LEU A 33 -2.36 12.68 7.31
CA LEU A 33 -3.35 11.82 7.97
C LEU A 33 -2.86 10.37 8.11
N PHE A 34 -1.92 9.95 7.27
CA PHE A 34 -1.39 8.59 7.22
C PHE A 34 0.03 8.50 7.79
N LYS A 35 0.56 9.59 8.37
CA LYS A 35 1.95 9.65 8.89
C LYS A 35 2.25 8.59 9.95
N ASN A 36 1.23 8.15 10.70
CA ASN A 36 1.36 7.16 11.76
C ASN A 36 1.26 5.71 11.24
N ILE A 37 0.92 5.50 9.97
CA ILE A 37 0.78 4.17 9.37
C ILE A 37 2.12 3.77 8.75
N LYS A 38 2.72 2.69 9.27
CA LYS A 38 3.96 2.14 8.70
C LYS A 38 3.65 1.27 7.49
N PHE A 39 4.00 1.76 6.30
CA PHE A 39 3.92 0.97 5.08
C PHE A 39 5.07 -0.04 5.00
N ILE A 40 4.74 -1.33 4.99
CA ILE A 40 5.72 -2.39 4.77
C ILE A 40 5.88 -2.56 3.26
N LYS A 41 7.02 -2.11 2.73
CA LYS A 41 7.33 -2.29 1.31
C LYS A 41 7.66 -3.77 1.03
N LYS A 42 6.76 -4.48 0.35
CA LYS A 42 7.04 -5.85 -0.11
C LYS A 42 7.92 -5.81 -1.35
N ARG A 43 9.17 -6.30 -1.23
CA ARG A 43 10.09 -6.42 -2.38
C ARG A 43 9.54 -7.51 -3.32
N LYS A 44 9.38 -7.22 -4.62
CA LYS A 44 9.21 -8.29 -5.63
C LYS A 44 10.52 -9.09 -5.61
N ALA A 45 10.46 -10.37 -5.25
CA ALA A 45 11.62 -11.23 -5.36
C ALA A 45 12.03 -11.25 -6.85
N LYS A 46 13.22 -10.73 -7.17
CA LYS A 46 13.82 -11.01 -8.48
C LYS A 46 14.05 -12.52 -8.50
N ARG A 47 13.33 -13.26 -9.35
CA ARG A 47 13.57 -14.68 -9.58
C ARG A 47 15.06 -14.79 -9.92
N LYS A 48 15.89 -15.31 -9.01
CA LYS A 48 17.28 -15.62 -9.36
C LYS A 48 17.17 -16.68 -10.44
N TRP A 49 17.58 -16.34 -11.66
CA TRP A 49 17.79 -17.31 -12.71
C TRP A 49 18.80 -18.32 -12.17
N GLN A 50 18.33 -19.46 -11.69
CA GLN A 50 19.20 -20.60 -11.45
C GLN A 50 19.59 -21.06 -12.85
N THR A 51 20.75 -20.64 -13.33
CA THR A 51 21.36 -21.31 -14.47
C THR A 51 21.63 -22.74 -14.03
N PRO A 52 21.10 -23.76 -14.72
CA PRO A 52 21.47 -25.15 -14.46
C PRO A 52 22.99 -25.21 -14.52
N LYS A 53 23.63 -25.75 -13.48
CA LYS A 53 25.05 -26.09 -13.60
C LYS A 53 25.12 -27.22 -14.63
N SER A 54 25.77 -26.93 -15.76
CA SER A 54 26.20 -27.92 -16.75
C SER A 54 27.16 -28.93 -16.11
#